data_AF-A0A6I5HJM1-F1
#
_entry.id   AF-A0A6I5HJM1-F1
#
_cell.length_a   1.000
_cell.length_b   1.000
_cell.length_c   1.000
_cell.angle_alpha   90.00
_cell.angle_beta   90.00
_cell.angle_gamma   90.00
#
_symmetry.space_group_name_H-M   'P 1'
#
loop_
_entity.id
_entity.type
_entity.pdbx_description
1 polymer ?
#
loop_
_entity_poly.entity_id
_entity_poly.type
_entity_poly.pdbx_seq_one_letter_code
_entity_poly.pdbx_strand_id
1 'polypeptide(L)' 'MSKLVGWACVIAFVIWSLVAVQWMDKGCDAVEAYTAVFEYGVPEGLEFLPACNS' A
#
# COMPACT_ATOMS: atom_id res chain seq x y z
N MET A 1 -7.43 -18.23 -18.47
CA MET A 1 -6.68 -17.05 -17.97
C MET A 1 -5.26 -17.16 -18.48
N SER A 2 -4.78 -16.20 -19.26
CA SER A 2 -3.41 -16.17 -19.77
C SER A 2 -2.43 -16.12 -18.60
N LYS A 3 -1.41 -16.99 -18.56
CA LYS A 3 -0.41 -17.03 -17.47
C LYS A 3 0.18 -15.64 -17.14
N LEU A 4 0.31 -14.80 -18.17
CA LEU A 4 0.76 -13.40 -18.09
C LEU A 4 -0.15 -12.50 -17.23
N VAL A 5 -1.47 -12.64 -17.35
CA VAL A 5 -2.43 -11.87 -16.54
C VAL A 5 -2.39 -12.30 -15.08
N GLY A 6 -2.25 -13.61 -14.82
CA GLY A 6 -2.11 -14.12 -13.46
C GLY A 6 -0.86 -13.56 -12.76
N TRP A 7 0.28 -13.56 -13.46
CA TRP A 7 1.52 -12.99 -12.93
C TRP A 7 1.46 -11.48 -12.72
N ALA A 8 0.84 -10.73 -13.64
CA ALA A 8 0.67 -9.29 -13.47
C ALA A 8 -0.15 -8.94 -12.21
N CYS A 9 -1.24 -9.67 -11.93
CA CYS A 9 -2.02 -9.49 -10.72
C CYS A 9 -1.22 -9.82 -9.45
N VAL A 10 -0.44 -10.89 -9.45
CA VAL A 10 0.40 -11.26 -8.30
C VAL A 10 1.46 -10.19 -8.04
N ILE A 11 2.14 -9.71 -9.08
CA ILE A 11 3.14 -8.65 -8.95
C ILE A 11 2.49 -7.36 -8.42
N ALA A 12 1.35 -6.96 -8.97
CA ALA A 12 0.61 -5.80 -8.49
C ALA A 12 0.22 -5.94 -7.01
N PHE A 13 -0.23 -7.13 -6.59
CA PHE A 13 -0.60 -7.39 -5.20
C PHE A 13 0.61 -7.36 -4.25
N VAL A 14 1.75 -7.88 -4.69
CA VAL A 14 3.01 -7.82 -3.91
C VAL A 14 3.48 -6.38 -3.75
N ILE A 15 3.50 -5.59 -4.83
CA ILE A 15 3.88 -4.18 -4.76
C ILE A 15 2.93 -3.43 -3.84
N TRP A 16 1.62 -3.64 -3.99
CA TRP A 16 0.61 -3.02 -3.13
C TRP A 16 0.81 -3.36 -1.65
N SER A 17 1.12 -4.62 -1.34
CA SER A 17 1.40 -5.07 0.04
C SER A 17 2.69 -4.45 0.59
N LEU A 18 3.76 -4.36 -0.20
CA LEU A 18 5.01 -3.73 0.22
C LEU A 18 4.82 -2.25 0.56
N VAL A 19 4.00 -1.55 -0.22
CA VAL A 19 3.69 -0.15 0.06
C VAL A 19 2.83 -0.03 1.32
N ALA A 20 1.83 -0.89 1.51
CA ALA A 20 1.00 -0.87 2.72
C ALA A 20 1.82 -1.15 3.99
N VAL A 21 2.81 -2.04 3.92
CA VAL A 21 3.73 -2.28 5.04
C VAL A 21 4.52 -1.02 5.41
N GLN A 22 4.90 -0.18 4.44
CA GLN A 22 5.58 1.09 4.76
C GLN A 22 4.66 2.08 5.49
N TRP A 23 3.37 2.09 5.17
CA TRP A 23 2.39 2.88 5.93
C TRP A 23 2.25 2.33 7.36
N MET A 24 2.14 1.01 7.52
CA MET A 24 2.07 0.36 8.83
C MET A 24 3.33 0.61 9.69
N ASP A 25 4.52 0.57 9.09
CA ASP A 25 5.79 0.81 9.79
C ASP A 25 5.87 2.23 10.38
N LYS A 26 5.20 3.20 9.74
CA LYS A 26 5.07 4.56 10.26
C LYS A 26 3.94 4.73 11.29
N GLY A 27 3.27 3.66 11.69
CA GLY A 27 2.25 3.65 12.75
C GLY A 27 0.81 3.70 12.27
N CYS A 28 0.54 3.46 10.98
CA CYS A 28 -0.83 3.33 10.46
C CYS A 28 -1.47 1.99 10.83
N ASP A 29 -2.78 1.96 11.05
CA ASP A 29 -3.52 0.70 11.12
C ASP A 29 -3.44 -0.05 9.78
N ALA A 30 -3.52 -1.38 9.80
CA ALA A 30 -3.47 -2.18 8.58
C ALA A 30 -4.56 -1.77 7.58
N VAL A 31 -5.80 -1.53 8.05
CA VAL A 31 -6.92 -1.15 7.17
C VAL A 31 -6.66 0.22 6.54
N GLU A 32 -6.23 1.19 7.34
CA GLU A 32 -5.89 2.53 6.86
C GLU A 32 -4.71 2.48 5.89
N ALA A 33 -3.66 1.71 6.18
CA ALA A 33 -2.50 1.54 5.34
C ALA A 33 -2.85 1.04 3.93
N TYR A 34 -3.66 -0.01 3.81
CA TYR A 34 -4.07 -0.55 2.50
C TYR A 34 -4.92 0.45 1.71
N THR A 35 -5.76 1.22 2.41
CA THR A 35 -6.60 2.27 1.81
C THR A 35 -5.75 3.46 1.39
N ALA A 36 -4.76 3.82 2.19
CA ALA A 36 -3.80 4.89 1.94
C ALA A 36 -2.94 4.61 0.70
N VAL A 37 -2.58 3.35 0.43
CA VAL A 37 -1.89 3.01 -0.82
C VAL A 37 -2.78 3.32 -2.03
N PHE A 38 -4.09 3.14 -1.92
CA PHE A 38 -5.02 3.46 -3.00
C PHE A 38 -5.25 4.97 -3.16
N GLU A 39 -5.39 5.72 -2.05
CA GLU A 39 -5.65 7.16 -2.10
C GLU A 39 -4.40 8.01 -2.35
N TYR A 40 -3.29 7.65 -1.72
CA TYR A 40 -2.07 8.46 -1.65
C TYR A 40 -0.85 7.78 -2.28
N GLY A 41 -0.89 6.46 -2.49
CA GLY A 41 0.23 5.72 -3.08
C GLY A 41 1.32 5.40 -2.06
N VAL A 42 2.58 5.71 -2.40
CA VAL A 42 3.75 5.35 -1.59
C VAL A 42 4.00 6.44 -0.53
N PRO A 43 4.28 6.08 0.75
CA PRO A 43 4.44 7.05 1.84
C PRO A 43 5.78 7.82 1.80
N GLU A 44 6.41 7.94 0.63
CA GLU A 44 7.73 8.58 0.47
C GLU A 44 7.63 10.09 0.72
N GLY A 45 8.36 10.57 1.73
CA GLY A 45 8.49 12.01 1.99
C GLY A 45 7.27 12.69 2.61
N LEU A 46 6.20 11.94 2.94
CA LEU A 46 5.10 12.48 3.72
C LEU A 46 5.54 12.58 5.20
N GLU A 47 5.90 13.80 5.61
CA GLU A 47 6.13 14.18 7.02
C GLU A 47 4.84 14.09 7.85
N PHE A 48 3.69 14.13 7.17
CA PHE A 48 2.36 13.99 7.73
C PHE A 48 1.66 12.83 7.03
N LEU A 49 1.20 11.82 7.77
CA LEU A 49 0.47 10.67 7.22
C LEU A 49 -1.03 10.98 7.28
N PRO A 50 -1.64 11.55 6.22
CA PRO A 50 -3.03 12.02 6.27
C PRO A 50 -4.03 10.87 6.47
N ALA A 51 -3.64 9.65 6.08
CA ALA A 51 -4.45 8.46 6.19
C ALA A 51 -4.33 7.75 7.55
N CYS A 52 -3.37 8.14 8.38
CA CYS A 52 -3.10 7.50 9.66
C CYS A 52 -3.50 8.48 10.75
N ASN A 53 -4.79 8.54 11.03
CA ASN A 53 -5.35 9.49 12.00
C ASN A 53 -5.97 8.72 13.17
N SER A 54 -5.13 7.96 13.86
CA SER A 54 -5.45 7.33 15.15
C SER A 54 -4.71 7.98 16.31
#